data_AF-A0A2N3CYF0-F1
#
_entry.id   AF-A0A2N3CYF0-F1
#
_cell.length_a   1.000
_cell.length_b   1.000
_cell.length_c   1.000
_cell.angle_alpha   90.00
_cell.angle_beta   90.00
_cell.angle_gamma   90.00
#
_symmetry.space_group_name_H-M   'P 1'
#
loop_
_entity.id
_entity.type
_entity.pdbx_description
1 polymer ?
#
loop_
_entity_poly.entity_id
_entity_poly.type
_entity_poly.pdbx_seq_one_letter_code
_entity_poly.pdbx_strand_id
1 'polypeptide(L)'
;PVSPGTWAYRQDTRGSMALFGVRESDASFTIRCDRAARQIYLSRQGATPGPLTIRTSSTARALTARPAGGTPAYMAVALTANDPVLDAMAYSRGRFIVEMPPLALLVVPTWSEVPRVIEDCRG
;
A
#
# COMPACT_ATOMS: atom_id res chain seq x y z
N PRO A 1 -12.16 -3.50 -13.67
CA PRO A 1 -12.14 -2.04 -13.46
C PRO A 1 -11.32 -1.73 -12.19
N VAL A 2 -10.70 -0.56 -12.11
CA VAL A 2 -10.06 -0.09 -10.86
C VAL A 2 -11.12 0.40 -9.88
N SER A 3 -10.85 0.33 -8.58
CA SER A 3 -11.72 0.93 -7.56
C SER A 3 -11.74 2.45 -7.72
N PRO A 4 -12.82 3.13 -7.29
CA PRO A 4 -12.86 4.60 -7.29
C PRO A 4 -11.71 5.18 -6.47
N GLY A 5 -10.95 6.09 -7.08
CA GLY A 5 -9.86 6.79 -6.41
C GLY A 5 -8.75 7.22 -7.35
N THR A 6 -7.87 8.06 -6.83
CA THR A 6 -6.62 8.47 -7.48
C THR A 6 -5.46 8.29 -6.52
N TRP A 7 -4.25 8.19 -7.08
CA TRP A 7 -3.04 8.32 -6.29
C TRP A 7 -2.75 9.79 -5.99
N ALA A 8 -2.15 10.02 -4.81
CA ALA A 8 -1.52 11.27 -4.43
C ALA A 8 -0.18 10.95 -3.76
N TYR A 9 0.90 11.48 -4.32
CA TYR A 9 2.24 11.38 -3.74
C TYR A 9 2.48 12.52 -2.75
N ARG A 10 3.10 12.22 -1.61
CA ARG A 10 3.55 13.20 -0.61
C ARG A 10 4.90 12.81 -0.05
N GLN A 11 5.58 13.78 0.54
CA GLN A 11 6.79 13.57 1.33
C GLN A 11 6.63 14.28 2.67
N ASP A 12 7.20 13.67 3.71
CA ASP A 12 7.29 14.23 5.04
C ASP A 12 8.68 13.94 5.65
N THR A 13 8.84 14.22 6.94
CA THR A 13 10.12 14.00 7.65
C THR A 13 10.48 12.53 7.83
N ARG A 14 9.52 11.60 7.70
CA ARG A 14 9.76 10.14 7.82
C ARG A 14 10.14 9.52 6.48
N GLY A 15 9.68 10.09 5.36
CA GLY A 15 10.01 9.62 4.03
C GLY A 15 8.99 10.06 2.98
N SER A 16 8.72 9.16 2.03
CA SER A 16 7.71 9.38 1.00
C SER A 16 6.48 8.49 1.23
N MET A 17 5.35 8.94 0.70
CA MET A 17 4.11 8.19 0.76
C MET A 17 3.29 8.34 -0.52
N ALA A 18 2.58 7.29 -0.89
CA ALA A 18 1.56 7.27 -1.92
C ALA A 18 0.23 6.90 -1.27
N LEU A 19 -0.77 7.76 -1.47
CA LEU A 19 -2.11 7.64 -0.89
C LEU A 19 -3.08 7.35 -2.03
N PHE A 20 -3.84 6.26 -1.94
CA PHE A 20 -4.90 5.93 -2.88
C PHE A 20 -6.27 6.09 -2.21
N GLY A 21 -7.16 6.85 -2.84
CA GLY A 21 -8.54 7.01 -2.37
C GLY A 21 -9.32 8.02 -3.20
N VAL A 22 -10.58 8.20 -2.84
CA VAL A 22 -11.42 9.27 -3.41
C VAL A 22 -10.88 10.63 -2.93
N ARG A 23 -10.94 11.65 -3.80
CA ARG A 23 -10.52 13.00 -3.44
C ARG A 23 -11.32 13.49 -2.22
N GLU A 24 -10.66 14.24 -1.34
CA GLU A 24 -11.26 14.81 -0.12
C GLU A 24 -11.82 13.76 0.86
N SER A 25 -11.36 12.52 0.77
CA SER A 25 -11.67 11.43 1.70
C SER A 25 -10.38 10.85 2.27
N ASP A 26 -10.50 10.08 3.36
CA ASP A 26 -9.39 9.29 3.88
C ASP A 26 -8.90 8.29 2.84
N ALA A 27 -7.58 8.06 2.82
CA ALA A 27 -6.98 7.13 1.87
C ALA A 27 -7.43 5.70 2.17
N SER A 28 -7.97 4.99 1.18
CA SER A 28 -8.35 3.59 1.35
C SER A 28 -7.13 2.66 1.36
N PHE A 29 -5.99 3.09 0.79
CA PHE A 29 -4.72 2.37 0.84
C PHE A 29 -3.54 3.33 0.80
N THR A 30 -2.49 3.01 1.55
CA THR A 30 -1.29 3.84 1.67
C THR A 30 -0.04 2.98 1.53
N ILE A 31 0.92 3.47 0.76
CA ILE A 31 2.29 2.93 0.69
C ILE A 31 3.18 4.01 1.31
N ARG A 32 3.84 3.70 2.43
CA ARG A 32 4.75 4.64 3.09
C ARG A 32 6.14 4.06 3.19
N CYS A 33 7.12 4.78 2.67
CA CYS A 33 8.51 4.55 3.03
C CYS A 33 8.82 5.22 4.37
N ASP A 34 9.43 4.47 5.27
CA ASP A 34 10.18 5.00 6.40
C ASP A 34 11.66 4.87 6.09
N ARG A 35 12.30 6.01 5.77
CA ARG A 35 13.70 6.04 5.32
C ARG A 35 14.66 5.67 6.44
N ALA A 36 14.35 6.04 7.68
CA ALA A 36 15.20 5.73 8.82
C ALA A 36 15.22 4.22 9.10
N ALA A 37 14.06 3.57 9.00
CA ALA A 37 13.94 2.12 9.19
C ALA A 37 14.27 1.30 7.92
N ARG A 38 14.36 1.93 6.74
CA ARG A 38 14.40 1.27 5.42
C ARG A 38 13.28 0.24 5.24
N GLN A 39 12.08 0.63 5.68
CA GLN A 39 10.89 -0.20 5.64
C GLN A 39 9.79 0.46 4.83
N ILE A 40 9.01 -0.38 4.13
CA ILE A 40 7.77 0.03 3.49
C ILE A 40 6.59 -0.50 4.29
N TYR A 41 5.69 0.41 4.65
CA TYR A 41 4.41 0.09 5.28
C TYR A 41 3.32 0.12 4.21
N LEU A 42 2.67 -1.01 3.99
CA LEU A 42 1.43 -1.09 3.21
C LEU A 42 0.26 -1.06 4.18
N SER A 43 -0.56 -0.02 4.13
CA SER A 43 -1.65 0.21 5.07
C SER A 43 -3.00 0.22 4.36
N ARG A 44 -3.95 -0.55 4.87
CA ARG A 44 -5.34 -0.62 4.39
C ARG A 44 -6.26 -0.06 5.48
N GLN A 45 -7.17 0.84 5.10
CA GLN A 45 -8.18 1.35 6.04
C GLN A 45 -9.05 0.19 6.53
N GLY A 46 -9.17 0.02 7.85
CA GLY A 46 -9.84 -1.11 8.47
C GLY A 46 -9.53 -1.21 9.97
N ALA A 47 -10.45 -1.82 10.72
CA ALA A 47 -10.37 -1.90 12.19
C ALA A 47 -9.96 -3.29 12.72
N THR A 48 -9.99 -4.33 11.89
CA THR A 48 -9.77 -5.72 12.33
C THR A 48 -8.42 -6.23 11.83
N PRO A 49 -7.51 -6.69 12.71
CA PRO A 49 -6.28 -7.37 12.29
C PRO A 49 -6.59 -8.64 11.51
N GLY A 50 -5.73 -9.00 10.56
CA GLY A 50 -5.98 -10.18 9.74
C GLY A 50 -5.07 -10.29 8.53
N PRO A 51 -5.33 -11.29 7.66
CA PRO A 51 -4.58 -11.42 6.42
C PRO A 51 -4.86 -10.24 5.50
N LEU A 52 -3.80 -9.59 5.05
CA LEU A 52 -3.78 -8.63 3.95
C LEU A 52 -3.07 -9.31 2.77
N THR A 53 -3.82 -9.60 1.72
CA THR A 53 -3.30 -10.26 0.53
C THR A 53 -3.03 -9.23 -0.56
N ILE A 54 -1.80 -9.22 -1.06
CA ILE A 54 -1.42 -8.49 -2.26
C ILE A 54 -1.45 -9.46 -3.43
N ARG A 55 -2.35 -9.24 -4.39
CA ARG A 55 -2.45 -10.02 -5.61
C ARG A 55 -2.08 -9.17 -6.82
N THR A 56 -1.00 -9.56 -7.46
CA THR A 56 -0.43 -8.93 -8.66
C THR A 56 -0.66 -9.86 -9.85
N SER A 57 -0.19 -9.47 -11.03
CA SER A 57 -0.25 -10.30 -12.24
C SER A 57 0.71 -11.49 -12.22
N SER A 58 1.71 -11.51 -11.32
CA SER A 58 2.72 -12.56 -11.24
C SER A 58 2.68 -13.35 -9.92
N THR A 59 2.10 -12.79 -8.85
CA THR A 59 2.14 -13.40 -7.51
C THR A 59 0.95 -12.97 -6.68
N ALA A 60 0.49 -13.87 -5.79
CA ALA A 60 -0.41 -13.55 -4.70
C ALA A 60 0.28 -13.88 -3.37
N ARG A 61 0.43 -12.90 -2.48
CA ARG A 61 1.08 -13.09 -1.18
C ARG A 61 0.18 -12.61 -0.05
N ALA A 62 -0.09 -13.50 0.91
CA ALA A 62 -0.76 -13.16 2.15
C ALA A 62 0.26 -12.68 3.18
N LEU A 63 -0.05 -11.55 3.83
CA LEU A 63 0.76 -10.91 4.88
C LEU A 63 -0.14 -10.71 6.10
N THR A 64 0.43 -10.69 7.30
CA THR A 64 -0.35 -10.48 8.53
C THR A 64 -0.37 -9.01 8.89
N ALA A 65 -1.48 -8.33 8.65
CA ALA A 65 -1.63 -6.92 8.98
C ALA A 65 -1.96 -6.72 10.46
N ARG A 66 -1.35 -5.71 11.06
CA ARG A 66 -1.52 -5.32 12.46
C ARG A 66 -2.00 -3.87 12.55
N PRO A 67 -2.65 -3.46 13.66
CA PRO A 67 -3.07 -2.08 13.84
C PRO A 67 -1.89 -1.11 13.71
N ALA A 68 -2.05 -0.10 12.85
CA ALA A 68 -1.05 0.94 12.61
C ALA A 68 -1.33 2.23 13.41
N GLY A 69 -2.43 2.26 14.17
CA GLY A 69 -2.92 3.45 14.88
C GLY A 69 -3.58 4.47 13.95
N GLY A 70 -4.07 5.57 14.54
CA GLY A 70 -4.70 6.69 13.81
C GLY A 70 -6.23 6.66 13.78
N THR A 71 -6.82 7.76 13.32
CA THR A 71 -8.25 7.91 13.04
C THR A 71 -8.38 8.45 11.61
N PRO A 72 -9.01 7.73 10.67
CA PRO A 72 -9.64 6.41 10.84
C PRO A 72 -8.61 5.30 11.11
N ALA A 73 -9.09 4.12 11.53
CA ALA A 73 -8.21 2.98 11.82
C ALA A 73 -7.61 2.39 10.54
N TYR A 74 -6.32 2.04 10.61
CA TYR A 74 -5.57 1.36 9.56
C TYR A 74 -4.91 0.09 10.06
N MET A 75 -4.87 -0.91 9.19
CA MET A 75 -4.10 -2.13 9.36
C MET A 75 -2.92 -2.11 8.41
N ALA A 76 -1.71 -2.33 8.92
CA ALA A 76 -0.49 -2.26 8.14
C ALA A 76 0.34 -3.54 8.22
N VAL A 77 1.10 -3.76 7.16
CA VAL A 77 2.19 -4.74 7.09
C VAL A 77 3.49 -3.97 6.89
N ALA A 78 4.55 -4.38 7.56
CA ALA A 78 5.88 -3.82 7.39
C ALA A 78 6.71 -4.77 6.52
N LEU A 79 7.32 -4.23 5.48
CA LEU A 79 8.18 -4.94 4.54
C LEU A 79 9.56 -4.27 4.53
N THR A 80 10.60 -5.03 4.26
CA THR A 80 11.91 -4.44 3.94
C THR A 80 11.81 -3.72 2.60
N ALA A 81 12.60 -2.66 2.38
CA ALA A 81 12.59 -1.91 1.11
C ALA A 81 12.92 -2.76 -0.14
N ASN A 82 13.51 -3.94 0.06
CA ASN A 82 13.89 -4.89 -1.00
C ASN A 82 12.96 -6.11 -1.08
N ASP A 83 11.80 -6.07 -0.41
CA ASP A 83 10.86 -7.20 -0.46
C ASP A 83 10.35 -7.41 -1.91
N PRO A 84 10.44 -8.63 -2.48
CA PRO A 84 10.04 -8.90 -3.87
C PRO A 84 8.57 -8.61 -4.20
N VAL A 85 7.68 -8.56 -3.20
CA VAL A 85 6.26 -8.22 -3.43
C VAL A 85 6.11 -6.77 -3.91
N LEU A 86 7.04 -5.88 -3.53
CA LEU A 86 7.05 -4.48 -3.94
C LEU A 86 7.30 -4.36 -5.44
N ASP A 87 8.27 -5.11 -5.98
CA ASP A 87 8.52 -5.15 -7.42
C ASP A 87 7.34 -5.78 -8.17
N ALA A 88 6.77 -6.86 -7.62
CA ALA A 88 5.58 -7.48 -8.20
C ALA A 88 4.40 -6.49 -8.29
N MET A 89 4.25 -5.59 -7.31
CA MET A 89 3.25 -4.52 -7.36
C MET A 89 3.58 -3.49 -8.44
N ALA A 90 4.81 -2.97 -8.46
CA ALA A 90 5.24 -1.94 -9.39
C ALA A 90 5.15 -2.39 -10.87
N TYR A 91 5.49 -3.65 -11.15
CA TYR A 91 5.46 -4.23 -12.49
C TYR A 91 4.16 -4.96 -12.84
N SER A 92 3.11 -4.83 -12.01
CA SER A 92 1.85 -5.49 -12.33
C SER A 92 1.19 -4.89 -13.58
N ARG A 93 0.45 -5.70 -14.35
CA ARG A 93 -0.19 -5.27 -15.61
C ARG A 93 -1.38 -4.33 -15.35
N GLY A 94 -1.08 -3.05 -15.14
CA GLY A 94 -2.02 -1.94 -15.02
C GLY A 94 -2.70 -1.81 -13.65
N ARG A 95 -2.80 -2.89 -12.87
CA ARG A 95 -3.39 -2.89 -11.53
C ARG A 95 -2.96 -4.10 -10.69
N PHE A 96 -3.06 -3.97 -9.38
CA PHE A 96 -2.99 -5.07 -8.41
C PHE A 96 -4.19 -4.99 -7.45
N ILE A 97 -4.40 -6.04 -6.67
CA ILE A 97 -5.52 -6.16 -5.73
C ILE A 97 -4.98 -6.21 -4.31
N VAL A 98 -5.61 -5.45 -3.42
CA VAL A 98 -5.42 -5.53 -1.97
C VAL A 98 -6.69 -6.11 -1.35
N GLU A 99 -6.54 -7.28 -0.74
CA GLU A 99 -7.65 -8.03 -0.14
C GLU A 99 -7.46 -8.04 1.37
N MET A 100 -8.51 -7.71 2.11
CA MET A 100 -8.51 -7.81 3.57
C MET A 100 -9.95 -8.04 4.05
N PRO A 101 -10.43 -9.30 4.08
CA PRO A 101 -11.79 -9.62 4.49
C PRO A 101 -12.11 -9.09 5.90
N PRO A 102 -13.35 -8.61 6.16
CA PRO A 102 -14.51 -8.63 5.26
C PRO A 102 -14.61 -7.39 4.35
N LEU A 103 -13.56 -6.56 4.26
CA LEU A 103 -13.60 -5.34 3.44
C LEU A 103 -13.75 -5.68 1.96
N ALA A 104 -14.39 -4.77 1.22
CA ALA A 104 -14.45 -4.86 -0.23
C ALA A 104 -13.03 -4.90 -0.82
N LEU A 105 -12.86 -5.70 -1.88
CA LEU A 105 -11.62 -5.79 -2.64
C LEU A 105 -11.22 -4.41 -3.14
N LEU A 106 -9.97 -4.02 -2.89
CA LEU A 106 -9.41 -2.81 -3.50
C LEU A 106 -8.63 -3.20 -4.74
N VAL A 107 -9.02 -2.66 -5.90
CA VAL A 107 -8.30 -2.84 -7.15
C VAL A 107 -7.60 -1.52 -7.47
N VAL A 108 -6.27 -1.49 -7.34
CA VAL A 108 -5.48 -0.26 -7.36
C VAL A 108 -4.63 -0.20 -8.63
N PRO A 109 -4.59 0.95 -9.34
CA PRO A 109 -3.73 1.07 -10.51
C PRO A 109 -2.25 1.11 -10.14
N THR A 110 -1.39 0.62 -11.03
CA THR A 110 0.09 0.65 -10.90
C THR A 110 0.69 1.92 -11.50
N TRP A 111 0.20 3.10 -11.10
CA TRP A 111 0.73 4.38 -11.59
C TRP A 111 2.06 4.74 -10.92
N SER A 112 2.69 5.82 -11.40
CA SER A 112 4.06 6.24 -11.07
C SER A 112 4.36 6.40 -9.57
N GLU A 113 3.35 6.66 -8.76
CA GLU A 113 3.47 6.88 -7.32
C GLU A 113 3.93 5.62 -6.59
N VAL A 114 3.51 4.44 -7.05
CA VAL A 114 3.88 3.15 -6.46
C VAL A 114 5.39 2.88 -6.60
N PRO A 115 5.97 2.80 -7.82
CA PRO A 115 7.41 2.62 -7.98
C PRO A 115 8.21 3.78 -7.39
N ARG A 116 7.71 5.02 -7.44
CA ARG A 116 8.41 6.17 -6.85
C ARG A 116 8.66 6.01 -5.35
N VAL A 117 7.64 5.61 -4.58
CA VAL A 117 7.80 5.39 -3.13
C VAL A 117 8.73 4.21 -2.83
N ILE A 118 8.70 3.16 -3.67
CA ILE A 118 9.58 2.00 -3.52
C ILE A 118 11.04 2.40 -3.72
N GLU A 119 11.34 3.11 -4.80
CA GLU A 119 12.70 3.57 -5.11
C GLU A 119 13.20 4.59 -4.09
N ASP A 120 12.36 5.53 -3.65
CA ASP A 120 12.69 6.47 -2.56
C ASP A 120 13.12 5.78 -1.26
N CYS A 121 12.71 4.53 -1.04
CA CYS A 121 13.02 3.74 0.14
C CYS A 121 14.28 2.88 -0.01
N ARG A 122 14.66 2.57 -1.24
CA ARG A 122 15.86 1.81 -1.55
C ARG A 122 17.11 2.66 -1.37
N GLY A 123 17.00 3.96 -1.69
CA GLY A 123 18.06 4.96 -1.56
C GLY A 123 18.72 5.23 -2.90
#